data_AF-A0A9Q1KRT1-F1
#
_entry.id   AF-A0A9Q1KRT1-F1
#
_cell.length_a   1.000
_cell.length_b   1.000
_cell.length_c   1.000
_cell.angle_alpha   90.00
_cell.angle_beta   90.00
_cell.angle_gamma   90.00
#
_symmetry.space_group_name_H-M   'P 1'
#
loop_
_entity.id
_entity.type
_entity.pdbx_description
1 polymer ?
#
loop_
_entity_poly.entity_id
_entity_poly.type
_entity_poly.pdbx_seq_one_letter_code
_entity_poly.pdbx_strand_id
1 'polypeptide(L)'
;MVTAVVLIEECICRKRELRAARPIQRPPPPLRRGRVSPTLPVPDHIQKPPYVDTNEIPELSSEYQIHDAQGIARMREACQLAARVLEYAGTLVTPSVTTDEIDKAVHQMIIDAGAYPSPLGYGGFPKSICTSVNECMCHGIPDSRQLQDGDIVNIDVTVYLNGYHGDTSKTFLCGDVRDSVRRLVKVTEECLQKGIALCKDGASFKKIGKRIRYAAQMFFT
;
A
#
# COMPACT_ATOMS: atom_id res chain seq x y z
N MET A 1 1.35 -0.47 5.58
CA MET A 1 2.60 -1.17 5.23
C MET A 1 3.15 -2.20 6.23
N VAL A 2 3.23 -1.94 7.55
CA VAL A 2 3.96 -2.82 8.51
C VAL A 2 3.44 -4.27 8.58
N THR A 3 2.16 -4.50 8.35
CA THR A 3 1.54 -5.84 8.42
C THR A 3 1.95 -6.78 7.28
N ALA A 4 2.11 -6.28 6.05
CA ALA A 4 2.39 -7.14 4.89
C ALA A 4 3.82 -7.70 4.89
N VAL A 5 4.81 -6.89 5.29
CA VAL A 5 6.24 -7.27 5.31
C VAL A 5 6.51 -8.41 6.31
N VAL A 6 5.97 -8.30 7.53
CA VAL A 6 6.16 -9.31 8.59
C VAL A 6 5.56 -10.66 8.19
N LEU A 7 4.42 -10.65 7.52
CA LEU A 7 3.71 -11.88 7.13
C LEU A 7 4.40 -12.63 6.00
N ILE A 8 4.96 -11.92 5.01
CA ILE A 8 5.66 -12.53 3.89
C ILE A 8 6.96 -13.21 4.38
N GLU A 9 7.74 -12.56 5.24
CA GLU A 9 8.96 -13.14 5.79
C GLU A 9 8.71 -14.40 6.62
N GLU A 10 7.72 -14.37 7.54
CA GLU A 10 7.39 -15.56 8.35
C GLU A 10 6.83 -16.71 7.50
N CYS A 11 6.03 -16.40 6.46
CA CYS A 11 5.58 -17.40 5.47
C CYS A 11 6.73 -18.04 4.70
N ILE A 12 7.70 -17.22 4.25
CA ILE A 12 8.88 -17.70 3.51
C ILE A 12 9.74 -18.59 4.40
N CYS A 13 9.98 -18.18 5.66
CA CYS A 13 10.78 -18.94 6.61
C CYS A 13 10.16 -20.32 6.87
N ARG A 14 8.83 -20.39 7.08
CA ARG A 14 8.15 -21.66 7.36
C ARG A 14 7.95 -22.56 6.14
N LYS A 15 7.81 -21.99 4.93
CA LYS A 15 7.85 -22.76 3.68
C LYS A 15 9.20 -23.47 3.48
N ARG A 16 10.30 -22.98 4.07
CA ARG A 16 11.59 -23.69 4.06
C ARG A 16 11.57 -24.89 5.01
N GLU A 17 10.87 -24.80 6.13
CA GLU A 17 10.72 -25.89 7.12
C GLU A 17 9.78 -27.02 6.64
N LEU A 18 8.72 -26.68 5.91
CA LEU A 18 7.68 -27.64 5.45
C LEU A 18 8.00 -28.34 4.11
N ARG A 19 9.18 -28.11 3.52
CA ARG A 19 9.58 -28.60 2.17
C ARG A 19 9.76 -30.13 2.04
N ALA A 20 9.44 -30.92 3.07
CA ALA A 20 9.75 -32.34 3.11
C ALA A 20 8.75 -33.30 2.42
N ALA A 21 7.62 -32.85 1.83
CA ALA A 21 6.58 -33.82 1.42
C ALA A 21 5.66 -33.49 0.23
N ARG A 22 6.02 -32.61 -0.73
CA ARG A 22 5.19 -32.40 -1.94
C ARG A 22 6.02 -32.29 -3.22
N PRO A 23 5.50 -32.77 -4.37
CA PRO A 23 6.15 -32.58 -5.66
C PRO A 23 6.32 -31.09 -5.91
N ILE A 24 7.55 -30.68 -6.22
CA ILE A 24 7.94 -29.29 -6.39
C ILE A 24 7.28 -28.79 -7.68
N GLN A 25 6.12 -28.13 -7.57
CA GLN A 25 5.70 -27.21 -8.62
C GLN A 25 6.82 -26.17 -8.76
N ARG A 26 7.37 -26.03 -9.97
CA ARG A 26 8.38 -25.00 -10.23
C ARG A 26 7.78 -23.64 -9.82
N PRO A 27 8.47 -22.85 -8.99
CA PRO A 27 7.98 -21.52 -8.66
C PRO A 27 7.80 -20.73 -9.97
N PRO A 28 6.78 -19.86 -10.05
CA PRO A 28 6.65 -18.97 -11.19
C PRO A 28 7.93 -18.14 -11.36
N PRO A 29 8.24 -17.71 -12.60
CA PRO A 29 9.40 -16.85 -12.83
C PRO A 29 9.29 -15.59 -11.94
N PRO A 30 10.42 -15.07 -11.43
CA PRO A 30 10.41 -13.85 -10.64
C PRO A 30 9.77 -12.69 -11.42
N LEU A 31 9.11 -11.80 -10.68
CA LEU A 31 8.61 -10.55 -11.20
C LEU A 31 9.73 -9.75 -11.88
N ARG A 32 9.41 -9.20 -13.04
CA ARG A 32 10.27 -8.29 -13.79
C ARG A 32 9.58 -6.94 -13.89
N ARG A 33 10.38 -5.88 -13.78
CA ARG A 33 9.91 -4.52 -14.03
C ARG A 33 9.52 -4.36 -15.49
N GLY A 34 8.37 -3.76 -15.72
CA GLY A 34 7.92 -3.28 -17.02
C GLY A 34 8.53 -1.93 -17.38
N ARG A 35 8.04 -1.33 -18.47
CA ARG A 35 8.39 0.03 -18.87
C ARG A 35 7.61 1.02 -18.01
N VAL A 36 8.31 1.96 -17.38
CA VAL A 36 7.70 3.07 -16.63
C VAL A 36 7.38 4.20 -17.61
N SER A 37 6.11 4.65 -17.64
CA SER A 37 5.71 5.80 -18.46
C SER A 37 6.12 7.13 -17.81
N PRO A 38 6.19 8.25 -18.56
CA PRO A 38 6.53 9.56 -17.99
C PRO A 38 5.65 9.96 -16.81
N THR A 39 6.17 10.86 -15.97
CA THR A 39 5.47 11.47 -14.84
C THR A 39 4.21 12.17 -15.31
N LEU A 40 3.11 12.00 -14.58
CA LEU A 40 1.84 12.67 -14.87
C LEU A 40 1.84 14.11 -14.33
N PRO A 41 1.28 15.09 -15.06
CA PRO A 41 1.28 16.48 -14.64
C PRO A 41 0.25 16.74 -13.54
N VAL A 42 0.58 17.63 -12.61
CA VAL A 42 -0.35 18.15 -11.60
C VAL A 42 -0.65 19.62 -11.91
N PRO A 43 -1.92 20.04 -12.04
CA PRO A 43 -2.27 21.44 -12.25
C PRO A 43 -1.75 22.39 -11.15
N ASP A 44 -1.29 23.58 -11.55
CA ASP A 44 -0.64 24.55 -10.64
C ASP A 44 -1.53 25.05 -9.50
N HIS A 45 -2.85 24.98 -9.65
CA HIS A 45 -3.79 25.40 -8.60
C HIS A 45 -3.93 24.40 -7.45
N ILE A 46 -3.41 23.18 -7.60
CA ILE A 46 -3.42 22.16 -6.55
C ILE A 46 -2.27 22.44 -5.59
N GLN A 47 -2.59 22.48 -4.30
CA GLN A 47 -1.60 22.70 -3.25
C GLN A 47 -0.58 21.54 -3.25
N LYS A 48 0.69 21.87 -3.49
CA LYS A 48 1.79 20.90 -3.45
C LYS A 48 2.33 20.74 -2.01
N PRO A 49 2.72 19.51 -1.61
CA PRO A 49 3.46 19.30 -0.36
C PRO A 49 4.90 19.85 -0.44
N PRO A 50 5.56 20.10 0.70
CA PRO A 50 6.81 20.89 0.76
C PRO A 50 8.04 20.21 0.16
N TYR A 51 7.99 18.91 -0.13
CA TYR A 51 9.08 18.17 -0.76
C TYR A 51 9.02 18.19 -2.29
N VAL A 52 7.94 18.71 -2.88
CA VAL A 52 7.81 18.79 -4.33
C VAL A 52 8.73 19.91 -4.82
N ASP A 53 9.43 19.66 -5.92
CA ASP A 53 10.41 20.58 -6.51
C ASP A 53 11.66 20.83 -5.62
N THR A 54 11.86 20.02 -4.58
CA THR A 54 13.09 20.02 -3.76
C THR A 54 13.84 18.69 -3.88
N ASN A 55 15.14 18.69 -3.58
CA ASN A 55 15.94 17.46 -3.45
C ASN A 55 15.98 16.96 -1.99
N GLU A 56 15.13 17.51 -1.12
CA GLU A 56 15.19 17.28 0.32
C GLU A 56 14.03 16.38 0.75
N ILE A 57 14.38 15.32 1.48
CA ILE A 57 13.38 14.50 2.17
C ILE A 57 13.13 15.16 3.53
N PRO A 58 11.88 15.48 3.90
CA PRO A 58 11.59 16.12 5.17
C PRO A 58 12.15 15.31 6.35
N GLU A 59 12.82 15.97 7.29
CA GLU A 59 13.33 15.31 8.49
C GLU A 59 12.18 14.79 9.36
N LEU A 60 12.38 13.61 9.94
CA LEU A 60 11.46 13.04 10.93
C LEU A 60 11.56 13.85 12.22
N SER A 61 10.50 14.59 12.55
CA SER A 61 10.41 15.28 13.84
C SER A 61 10.48 14.28 14.99
N SER A 62 11.24 14.62 16.03
CA SER A 62 11.26 13.89 17.30
C SER A 62 10.06 14.21 18.19
N GLU A 63 9.29 15.25 17.86
CA GLU A 63 8.12 15.68 18.62
C GLU A 63 6.83 15.01 18.14
N TYR A 64 5.98 14.64 19.09
CA TYR A 64 4.65 14.12 18.77
C TYR A 64 3.74 15.25 18.30
N GLN A 65 3.16 15.09 17.12
CA GLN A 65 2.15 16.01 16.62
C GLN A 65 0.82 15.76 17.33
N ILE A 66 0.35 16.75 18.10
CA ILE A 66 -0.98 16.73 18.72
C ILE A 66 -1.84 17.75 17.99
N HIS A 67 -2.86 17.27 17.29
CA HIS A 67 -3.75 18.12 16.51
C HIS A 67 -4.90 18.67 17.36
N ASP A 68 -5.27 19.91 17.06
CA ASP A 68 -6.52 20.51 17.52
C ASP A 68 -7.72 19.97 16.71
N ALA A 69 -8.92 20.46 17.03
CA ALA A 69 -10.14 20.03 16.35
C ALA A 69 -10.12 20.30 14.84
N GLN A 70 -9.49 21.40 14.40
CA GLN A 70 -9.40 21.75 12.99
C GLN A 70 -8.45 20.82 12.24
N GLY A 71 -7.27 20.54 12.80
CA GLY A 71 -6.33 19.58 12.25
C GLY A 71 -6.92 18.18 12.13
N ILE A 72 -7.64 17.72 13.17
CA ILE A 72 -8.35 16.43 13.14
C ILE A 72 -9.41 16.41 12.03
N ALA A 73 -10.15 17.50 11.82
CA ALA A 73 -11.14 17.58 10.74
C ALA A 73 -10.50 17.49 9.35
N ARG A 74 -9.41 18.22 9.11
CA ARG A 74 -8.67 18.18 7.83
C ARG A 74 -8.02 16.82 7.57
N MET A 75 -7.44 16.20 8.60
CA MET A 75 -6.95 14.81 8.51
C MET A 75 -8.08 13.85 8.12
N ARG A 76 -9.27 14.00 8.70
CA ARG A 76 -10.42 13.15 8.38
C ARG A 76 -10.82 13.29 6.91
N GLU A 77 -10.85 14.51 6.37
CA GLU A 77 -11.13 14.76 4.95
C GLU A 77 -10.10 14.09 4.04
N ALA A 78 -8.80 14.27 4.31
CA ALA A 78 -7.73 13.65 3.54
C ALA A 78 -7.79 12.12 3.59
N CYS A 79 -7.96 11.53 4.77
CA CYS A 79 -8.10 10.07 4.94
C CYS A 79 -9.35 9.51 4.25
N GLN A 80 -10.49 10.25 4.29
CA GLN A 80 -11.70 9.84 3.58
C GLN A 80 -11.51 9.87 2.07
N LEU A 81 -10.80 10.86 1.53
CA LEU A 81 -10.45 10.90 0.11
C LEU A 81 -9.55 9.72 -0.26
N ALA A 82 -8.47 9.47 0.50
CA ALA A 82 -7.57 8.34 0.26
C ALA A 82 -8.32 7.00 0.24
N ALA A 83 -9.26 6.80 1.18
CA ALA A 83 -10.10 5.61 1.22
C ALA A 83 -10.98 5.45 -0.03
N ARG A 84 -11.67 6.51 -0.48
CA ARG A 84 -12.48 6.48 -1.72
C ARG A 84 -11.63 6.18 -2.95
N VAL A 85 -10.44 6.78 -3.03
CA VAL A 85 -9.50 6.54 -4.12
C VAL A 85 -9.02 5.09 -4.13
N LEU A 86 -8.71 4.52 -2.96
CA LEU A 86 -8.32 3.12 -2.83
C LEU A 86 -9.45 2.16 -3.23
N GLU A 87 -10.70 2.46 -2.83
CA GLU A 87 -11.88 1.69 -3.26
C GLU A 87 -12.04 1.71 -4.78
N TYR A 88 -11.94 2.89 -5.39
CA TYR A 88 -11.97 3.04 -6.85
C TYR A 88 -10.84 2.26 -7.52
N ALA A 89 -9.60 2.39 -7.05
CA ALA A 89 -8.45 1.65 -7.56
C ALA A 89 -8.69 0.14 -7.53
N GLY A 90 -9.33 -0.37 -6.46
CA GLY A 90 -9.71 -1.76 -6.33
C GLY A 90 -10.66 -2.27 -7.41
N THR A 91 -11.54 -1.41 -7.94
CA THR A 91 -12.47 -1.78 -9.03
C THR A 91 -11.76 -2.01 -10.36
N LEU A 92 -10.54 -1.48 -10.52
CA LEU A 92 -9.73 -1.60 -11.73
C LEU A 92 -8.84 -2.85 -11.72
N VAL A 93 -8.81 -3.60 -10.61
CA VAL A 93 -7.97 -4.79 -10.46
C VAL A 93 -8.61 -5.97 -11.21
N THR A 94 -8.30 -6.06 -12.49
CA THR A 94 -8.72 -7.17 -13.36
C THR A 94 -7.55 -7.68 -14.20
N PRO A 95 -7.58 -8.95 -14.67
CA PRO A 95 -6.56 -9.46 -15.57
C PRO A 95 -6.38 -8.55 -16.80
N SER A 96 -5.16 -8.51 -17.32
CA SER A 96 -4.73 -7.72 -18.48
C SER A 96 -4.63 -6.19 -18.27
N VAL A 97 -5.16 -5.63 -17.18
CA VAL A 97 -4.94 -4.22 -16.83
C VAL A 97 -3.52 -4.04 -16.31
N THR A 98 -2.83 -3.00 -16.78
CA THR A 98 -1.49 -2.64 -16.30
C THR A 98 -1.54 -1.84 -15.01
N THR A 99 -0.49 -1.94 -14.20
CA THR A 99 -0.39 -1.09 -13.00
C THR A 99 -0.29 0.39 -13.34
N ASP A 100 0.29 0.75 -14.49
CA ASP A 100 0.33 2.13 -15.02
C ASP A 100 -1.07 2.66 -15.41
N GLU A 101 -1.97 1.81 -15.90
CA GLU A 101 -3.38 2.20 -16.16
C GLU A 101 -4.13 2.51 -14.85
N ILE A 102 -3.90 1.72 -13.80
CA ILE A 102 -4.46 1.98 -12.46
C ILE A 102 -3.92 3.30 -11.90
N ASP A 103 -2.60 3.54 -11.99
CA ASP A 103 -1.97 4.79 -11.56
C ASP A 103 -2.55 6.01 -12.27
N LYS A 104 -2.73 5.96 -13.60
CA LYS A 104 -3.34 7.05 -14.37
C LYS A 104 -4.78 7.36 -13.95
N ALA A 105 -5.60 6.33 -13.77
CA ALA A 105 -6.99 6.50 -13.37
C ALA A 105 -7.10 7.09 -11.95
N VAL A 106 -6.28 6.59 -11.02
CA VAL A 106 -6.22 7.09 -9.64
C VAL A 106 -5.65 8.50 -9.58
N HIS A 107 -4.60 8.79 -10.34
CA HIS A 107 -4.04 10.13 -10.46
C HIS A 107 -5.15 11.12 -10.84
N GLN A 108 -5.90 10.85 -11.91
CA GLN A 108 -6.97 11.73 -12.35
C GLN A 108 -8.03 11.96 -11.25
N MET A 109 -8.46 10.90 -10.56
CA MET A 109 -9.43 11.03 -9.46
C MET A 109 -8.90 11.90 -8.31
N ILE A 110 -7.60 11.81 -8.01
CA ILE A 110 -6.95 12.64 -6.98
C ILE A 110 -6.93 14.12 -7.42
N ILE A 111 -6.59 14.38 -8.69
CA ILE A 111 -6.58 15.72 -9.29
C ILE A 111 -7.99 16.33 -9.30
N ASP A 112 -8.99 15.57 -9.73
CA ASP A 112 -10.39 16.01 -9.78
C ASP A 112 -10.95 16.34 -8.38
N ALA A 113 -10.38 15.72 -7.34
CA ALA A 113 -10.71 16.01 -5.94
C ALA A 113 -9.94 17.21 -5.36
N GLY A 114 -9.11 17.90 -6.16
CA GLY A 114 -8.31 19.04 -5.74
C GLY A 114 -7.14 18.68 -4.82
N ALA A 115 -6.70 17.42 -4.84
CA ALA A 115 -5.63 16.91 -3.99
C ALA A 115 -4.36 16.59 -4.80
N TYR A 116 -3.23 16.51 -4.11
CA TYR A 116 -1.95 16.11 -4.69
C TYR A 116 -1.66 14.63 -4.38
N PRO A 117 -1.25 13.80 -5.36
CA PRO A 117 -0.84 12.41 -5.11
C PRO A 117 0.50 12.39 -4.39
N SER A 118 0.51 12.15 -3.08
CA SER A 118 1.69 12.38 -2.23
C SER A 118 2.96 11.63 -2.67
N PRO A 119 2.90 10.37 -3.14
CA PRO A 119 4.10 9.66 -3.62
C PRO A 119 4.79 10.38 -4.78
N LEU A 120 4.07 11.17 -5.58
CA LEU A 120 4.62 11.80 -6.78
C LEU A 120 5.70 12.83 -6.42
N GLY A 121 6.94 12.55 -6.83
CA GLY A 121 8.11 13.39 -6.54
C GLY A 121 8.74 13.17 -5.16
N TYR A 122 8.08 12.43 -4.26
CA TYR A 122 8.63 12.15 -2.93
C TYR A 122 9.90 11.31 -3.01
N GLY A 123 11.05 11.89 -2.65
CA GLY A 123 12.35 11.22 -2.80
C GLY A 123 12.67 10.80 -4.23
N GLY A 124 12.11 11.49 -5.24
CA GLY A 124 12.25 11.14 -6.66
C GLY A 124 11.35 10.00 -7.13
N PHE A 125 10.35 9.58 -6.34
CA PHE A 125 9.41 8.53 -6.76
C PHE A 125 8.54 9.00 -7.97
N PRO A 126 8.45 8.21 -9.06
CA PRO A 126 7.99 8.72 -10.35
C PRO A 126 6.48 8.62 -10.60
N LYS A 127 5.72 8.07 -9.65
CA LYS A 127 4.30 7.69 -9.84
C LYS A 127 3.42 8.19 -8.70
N SER A 128 2.11 8.15 -8.92
CA SER A 128 1.11 8.75 -8.03
C SER A 128 0.72 7.82 -6.88
N ILE A 129 0.87 6.51 -7.08
CA ILE A 129 0.59 5.45 -6.10
C ILE A 129 1.67 4.37 -6.16
N CYS A 130 1.65 3.45 -5.19
CA CYS A 130 2.44 2.22 -5.27
C CYS A 130 1.55 1.04 -5.67
N THR A 131 2.07 0.16 -6.52
CA THR A 131 1.42 -1.11 -6.90
C THR A 131 2.39 -2.27 -6.71
N SER A 132 2.18 -3.04 -5.65
CA SER A 132 3.06 -4.12 -5.20
C SER A 132 2.44 -5.47 -5.47
N VAL A 133 2.82 -6.06 -6.60
CA VAL A 133 2.29 -7.37 -7.05
C VAL A 133 3.07 -8.52 -6.42
N ASN A 134 2.38 -9.58 -6.01
CA ASN A 134 2.94 -10.86 -5.52
C ASN A 134 4.11 -10.72 -4.50
N GLU A 135 5.34 -11.06 -4.89
CA GLU A 135 6.52 -11.00 -4.02
C GLU A 135 7.07 -9.59 -3.80
N CYS A 136 6.57 -8.57 -4.52
CA CYS A 136 6.88 -7.18 -4.25
C CYS A 136 6.23 -6.78 -2.91
N MET A 137 7.05 -6.54 -1.88
CA MET A 137 6.55 -6.28 -0.53
C MET A 137 5.90 -4.90 -0.38
N CYS A 138 6.52 -3.86 -0.94
CA CYS A 138 6.05 -2.47 -0.88
C CYS A 138 6.75 -1.62 -1.94
N HIS A 139 6.25 -0.40 -2.16
CA HIS A 139 6.84 0.62 -3.05
C HIS A 139 7.06 0.11 -4.49
N GLY A 140 6.20 -0.79 -4.98
CA GLY A 140 6.22 -1.18 -6.38
C GLY A 140 5.85 0.01 -7.26
N ILE A 141 6.66 0.30 -8.27
CA ILE A 141 6.43 1.40 -9.20
C ILE A 141 5.42 0.93 -10.27
N PRO A 142 4.28 1.61 -10.45
CA PRO A 142 3.39 1.39 -11.59
C PRO A 142 4.13 1.41 -12.93
N ASP A 143 3.93 0.37 -13.73
CA ASP A 143 4.63 0.15 -15.00
C ASP A 143 3.75 -0.61 -16.01
N SER A 144 4.32 -0.94 -17.18
CA SER A 144 3.61 -1.62 -18.26
C SER A 144 3.28 -3.09 -17.98
N ARG A 145 3.51 -3.62 -16.78
CA ARG A 145 3.17 -5.01 -16.43
C ARG A 145 1.66 -5.15 -16.31
N GLN A 146 1.10 -6.05 -17.10
CA GLN A 146 -0.30 -6.47 -16.96
C GLN A 146 -0.48 -7.40 -15.76
N LEU A 147 -1.53 -7.15 -14.98
CA LEU A 147 -2.01 -8.09 -13.96
C LEU A 147 -2.45 -9.41 -14.62
N GLN A 148 -2.12 -10.52 -13.97
CA GLN A 148 -2.47 -11.86 -14.43
C GLN A 148 -3.59 -12.44 -13.57
N ASP A 149 -4.35 -13.38 -14.13
CA ASP A 149 -5.27 -14.19 -13.34
C ASP A 149 -4.52 -14.94 -12.25
N GLY A 150 -5.00 -14.84 -11.02
CA GLY A 150 -4.38 -15.42 -9.82
C GLY A 150 -3.33 -14.54 -9.13
N ASP A 151 -3.03 -13.33 -9.64
CA ASP A 151 -2.19 -12.35 -8.96
C ASP A 151 -2.86 -11.81 -7.69
N ILE A 152 -2.05 -11.37 -6.74
CA ILE A 152 -2.46 -10.38 -5.74
C ILE A 152 -1.68 -9.08 -5.92
N VAL A 153 -2.33 -7.94 -5.69
CA VAL A 153 -1.71 -6.62 -5.80
C VAL A 153 -2.07 -5.78 -4.59
N ASN A 154 -1.06 -5.31 -3.85
CA ASN A 154 -1.25 -4.25 -2.88
C ASN A 154 -1.22 -2.90 -3.61
N ILE A 155 -2.24 -2.10 -3.40
CA ILE A 155 -2.29 -0.71 -3.87
C ILE A 155 -2.17 0.18 -2.65
N ASP A 156 -1.21 1.09 -2.69
CA ASP A 156 -0.92 2.07 -1.65
C ASP A 156 -1.22 3.48 -2.14
N VAL A 157 -2.15 4.15 -1.46
CA VAL A 157 -2.69 5.46 -1.83
C VAL A 157 -2.39 6.43 -0.71
N THR A 158 -1.67 7.49 -1.05
CA THR A 158 -1.51 8.65 -0.17
C THR A 158 -1.87 9.93 -0.93
N VAL A 159 -2.77 10.72 -0.37
CA VAL A 159 -3.20 12.02 -0.94
C VAL A 159 -2.82 13.16 0.00
N TYR A 160 -2.55 14.33 -0.57
CA TYR A 160 -2.32 15.56 0.18
C TYR A 160 -3.44 16.56 -0.13
N LEU A 161 -4.21 16.91 0.90
CA LEU A 161 -5.39 17.77 0.79
C LEU A 161 -5.42 18.74 1.98
N ASN A 162 -5.62 20.03 1.70
CA ASN A 162 -5.76 21.08 2.73
C ASN A 162 -4.61 21.13 3.76
N GLY A 163 -3.40 20.76 3.33
CA GLY A 163 -2.21 20.72 4.19
C GLY A 163 -1.94 19.39 4.90
N TYR A 164 -2.75 18.35 4.67
CA TYR A 164 -2.67 17.07 5.39
C TYR A 164 -2.58 15.87 4.45
N HIS A 165 -1.83 14.86 4.88
CA HIS A 165 -1.75 13.58 4.19
C HIS A 165 -2.83 12.61 4.71
N GLY A 166 -3.50 11.91 3.80
CA GLY A 166 -4.30 10.73 4.10
C GLY A 166 -3.66 9.51 3.44
N ASP A 167 -3.36 8.48 4.22
CA ASP A 167 -2.58 7.31 3.78
C ASP A 167 -3.31 6.00 4.08
N THR A 168 -3.47 5.13 3.07
CA THR A 168 -4.09 3.82 3.23
C THR A 168 -3.71 2.86 2.09
N SER A 169 -3.69 1.57 2.40
CA SER A 169 -3.42 0.52 1.41
C SER A 169 -4.22 -0.75 1.65
N LYS A 170 -4.47 -1.50 0.57
CA LYS A 170 -5.15 -2.79 0.60
C LYS A 170 -4.60 -3.73 -0.46
N THR A 171 -4.58 -5.03 -0.14
CA THR A 171 -4.25 -6.07 -1.10
C THR A 171 -5.51 -6.60 -1.75
N PHE A 172 -5.57 -6.51 -3.08
CA PHE A 172 -6.67 -6.97 -3.92
C PHE A 172 -6.33 -8.31 -4.58
N LEU A 173 -7.37 -9.08 -4.88
CA LEU A 173 -7.29 -10.35 -5.59
C LEU A 173 -7.59 -10.09 -7.07
N CYS A 174 -6.72 -10.54 -7.97
CA CYS A 174 -6.93 -10.39 -9.42
C CYS A 174 -7.42 -11.72 -10.00
N GLY A 175 -8.67 -11.77 -10.44
CA GLY A 175 -9.27 -12.98 -11.00
C GLY A 175 -9.41 -14.12 -9.97
N ASP A 176 -9.14 -15.36 -10.39
CA ASP A 176 -9.25 -16.53 -9.52
C ASP A 176 -7.93 -16.86 -8.79
N VAL A 177 -7.87 -16.42 -7.53
CA VAL A 177 -6.71 -16.61 -6.67
C VAL A 177 -6.84 -17.90 -5.85
N ARG A 178 -5.75 -18.67 -5.77
CA ARG A 178 -5.68 -19.91 -4.95
C ARG A 178 -6.03 -19.66 -3.48
N ASP A 179 -6.71 -20.61 -2.83
CA ASP A 179 -7.14 -20.52 -1.42
C ASP A 179 -6.02 -20.14 -0.45
N SER A 180 -4.82 -20.71 -0.64
CA SER A 180 -3.67 -20.40 0.21
C SER A 180 -3.27 -18.91 0.17
N VAL A 181 -3.47 -18.26 -0.98
CA VAL A 181 -3.18 -16.84 -1.19
C VAL A 181 -4.34 -15.98 -0.69
N ARG A 182 -5.60 -16.39 -0.92
CA ARG A 182 -6.78 -15.74 -0.31
C ARG A 182 -6.65 -15.72 1.22
N ARG A 183 -6.20 -16.83 1.81
CA ARG A 183 -5.94 -16.94 3.25
C ARG A 183 -4.82 -16.01 3.72
N LEU A 184 -3.74 -15.87 2.95
CA LEU A 184 -2.68 -14.91 3.27
C LEU A 184 -3.22 -13.47 3.35
N VAL A 185 -4.01 -13.05 2.35
CA VAL A 185 -4.61 -11.71 2.32
C VAL A 185 -5.54 -11.50 3.53
N LYS A 186 -6.42 -12.47 3.81
CA LYS A 186 -7.32 -12.42 4.96
C LYS A 186 -6.57 -12.32 6.30
N VAL A 187 -5.55 -13.15 6.51
CA VAL A 187 -4.74 -13.12 7.73
C VAL A 187 -4.03 -11.77 7.89
N THR A 188 -3.59 -11.16 6.78
CA THR A 188 -2.97 -9.82 6.79
C THR A 188 -3.94 -8.76 7.28
N GLU A 189 -5.19 -8.79 6.81
CA GLU A 189 -6.25 -7.90 7.25
C GLU A 189 -6.60 -8.12 8.73
N GLU A 190 -6.74 -9.37 9.18
CA GLU A 190 -7.00 -9.68 10.58
C GLU A 190 -5.87 -9.23 11.52
N CYS A 191 -4.61 -9.34 11.08
CA CYS A 191 -3.46 -8.84 11.83
C CYS A 191 -3.51 -7.32 11.98
N LEU A 192 -3.89 -6.60 10.91
CA LEU A 192 -4.08 -5.15 10.95
C LEU A 192 -5.14 -4.77 11.97
N GLN A 193 -6.32 -5.39 11.92
CA GLN A 193 -7.41 -5.11 12.85
C GLN A 193 -7.01 -5.38 14.31
N LYS A 194 -6.29 -6.48 14.57
CA LYS A 194 -5.75 -6.80 15.91
C LYS A 194 -4.72 -5.77 16.39
N GLY A 195 -3.95 -5.16 15.48
CA GLY A 195 -3.04 -4.06 15.79
C GLY A 195 -3.80 -2.79 16.15
N ILE A 196 -4.77 -2.39 15.32
CA ILE A 196 -5.61 -1.20 15.51
C ILE A 196 -6.36 -1.27 16.86
N ALA A 197 -6.88 -2.44 17.24
CA ALA A 197 -7.58 -2.63 18.50
C ALA A 197 -6.74 -2.35 19.77
N LEU A 198 -5.41 -2.23 19.64
CA LEU A 198 -4.51 -1.86 20.74
C LEU A 198 -4.27 -0.35 20.85
N CYS A 199 -4.63 0.43 19.83
CA CYS A 199 -4.41 1.87 19.79
C CYS A 199 -5.36 2.58 20.75
N LYS A 200 -4.80 3.13 21.82
CA LYS A 200 -5.48 3.97 22.81
C LYS A 200 -4.45 4.79 23.57
N ASP A 201 -4.92 5.81 24.29
CA ASP A 201 -4.06 6.61 25.15
C ASP A 201 -3.24 5.75 26.13
N GLY A 202 -1.98 6.12 26.33
CA GLY A 202 -1.01 5.39 27.15
C GLY A 202 -0.53 4.02 26.62
N ALA A 203 -1.00 3.56 25.46
CA ALA A 203 -0.53 2.29 24.88
C ALA A 203 0.84 2.44 24.22
N SER A 204 1.77 1.51 24.49
CA SER A 204 3.08 1.48 23.83
C SER A 204 2.98 1.00 22.38
N PHE A 205 3.58 1.73 21.44
CA PHE A 205 3.72 1.32 20.03
C PHE A 205 4.32 -0.08 19.85
N LYS A 206 5.25 -0.48 20.72
CA LYS A 206 5.88 -1.83 20.69
C LYS A 206 4.85 -2.96 20.81
N LYS A 207 3.71 -2.72 21.47
CA LYS A 207 2.64 -3.73 21.63
C LYS A 207 1.93 -4.04 20.31
N ILE A 208 1.84 -3.06 19.39
CA ILE A 208 1.21 -3.25 18.07
C ILE A 208 2.00 -4.29 17.27
N GLY A 209 3.32 -4.10 17.14
CA GLY A 209 4.20 -5.05 16.44
C GLY A 209 4.19 -6.45 17.06
N LYS A 210 4.25 -6.53 18.40
CA LYS A 210 4.17 -7.83 19.12
C LYS A 210 2.85 -8.55 18.84
N ARG A 211 1.73 -7.82 18.79
CA ARG A 211 0.40 -8.40 18.54
C ARG A 211 0.23 -8.89 17.12
N ILE A 212 0.71 -8.12 16.14
CA ILE A 212 0.72 -8.50 14.72
C ILE A 212 1.53 -9.79 14.54
N ARG A 213 2.77 -9.83 15.06
CA ARG A 213 3.64 -11.01 14.98
C ARG A 213 2.98 -12.25 15.57
N TYR A 214 2.44 -12.15 16.79
CA TYR A 214 1.76 -13.29 17.41
C TYR A 214 0.54 -13.76 16.62
N ALA A 215 -0.26 -12.82 16.09
CA ALA A 215 -1.40 -13.16 15.25
C ALA A 215 -0.96 -13.90 13.99
N ALA A 216 0.06 -13.39 13.29
CA ALA A 216 0.64 -14.00 12.10
C ALA A 216 1.07 -15.45 12.33
N GLN A 217 1.87 -15.69 13.37
CA GLN A 217 2.44 -17.01 13.69
C GLN A 217 1.36 -18.08 13.95
N MET A 218 0.31 -17.72 14.69
CA MET A 218 -0.80 -18.62 15.03
C MET A 218 -1.59 -19.12 13.81
N PHE A 219 -1.57 -18.39 12.69
CA PHE A 219 -2.27 -18.83 11.48
C PHE A 219 -1.44 -19.77 10.62
N PHE A 220 -0.13 -19.80 10.79
CA PHE A 220 0.72 -20.71 10.03
C PHE A 220 1.08 -21.98 10.82
N THR A 221 0.74 -22.03 12.12
CA THR A 221 0.76 -23.24 12.97
C THR A 221 -0.51 -24.05 12.78
#